data_AF-A0A955A5Z1-F1
#
_entry.id   AF-A0A955A5Z1-F1
#
_cell.length_a   1.000
_cell.length_b   1.000
_cell.length_c   1.000
_cell.angle_alpha   90.00
_cell.angle_beta   90.00
_cell.angle_gamma   90.00
#
_symmetry.space_group_name_H-M   'P 1'
#
loop_
_entity.id
_entity.type
_entity.pdbx_description
1 polymer ?
#
loop_
_entity_poly.entity_id
_entity_poly.type
_entity_poly.pdbx_seq_one_letter_code
_entity_poly.pdbx_strand_id
1 'polypeptide(L)'
;MPEGQKAIYFLTGPTREALQRDPRLELFRKHRLEVLYLYEAADEFVLSTLAKYNDVDLVSADQAKAEDLKLGAESEEDQQEDEEQSAASESIQTVIDRFKQLLGERVIDVRASGRLVDSPACLVGDDSQMSGHMERMMRMMNRSEDLPKRVLELNPRHALIKELAGLLAANPQHPFVDTACEHLFEGCMLLDGYLTDPHKLVERMNAVLTEAAKRPN
;
A
#
# COMPACT_ATOMS: atom_id res chain seq x y z
N MET A 1 -11.36 20.06 -11.94
CA MET A 1 -11.66 18.88 -11.11
C MET A 1 -12.99 18.31 -11.57
N PRO A 2 -13.11 17.00 -11.77
CA PRO A 2 -14.38 16.31 -11.96
C PRO A 2 -15.43 16.70 -10.90
N GLU A 3 -16.70 16.60 -11.28
CA GLU A 3 -17.83 16.84 -10.38
C GLU A 3 -17.81 15.84 -9.22
N GLY A 4 -17.98 16.32 -7.99
CA GLY A 4 -17.91 15.50 -6.76
C GLY A 4 -16.53 15.39 -6.11
N GLN A 5 -15.44 15.80 -6.78
CA GLN A 5 -14.10 15.79 -6.18
C GLN A 5 -13.98 16.85 -5.08
N LYS A 6 -13.60 16.42 -3.87
CA LYS A 6 -13.55 17.28 -2.67
C LYS A 6 -12.17 17.89 -2.39
N ALA A 7 -11.09 17.28 -2.89
CA ALA A 7 -9.72 17.67 -2.59
C ALA A 7 -8.84 17.64 -3.83
N ILE A 8 -7.76 18.42 -3.83
CA ILE A 8 -6.64 18.33 -4.77
C ILE A 8 -5.64 17.36 -4.18
N TYR A 9 -5.32 16.31 -4.92
CA TYR A 9 -4.43 15.25 -4.45
C TYR A 9 -3.00 15.44 -4.94
N PHE A 10 -2.04 15.08 -4.11
CA PHE A 10 -0.62 15.10 -4.47
C PHE A 10 0.10 13.85 -3.97
N LEU A 11 1.18 13.47 -4.64
CA LEU A 11 2.07 12.40 -4.20
C LEU A 11 3.52 12.76 -4.51
N THR A 12 4.40 12.50 -3.54
CA THR A 12 5.84 12.76 -3.67
C THR A 12 6.60 11.49 -4.03
N GLY A 13 7.52 11.60 -4.98
CA GLY A 13 8.34 10.47 -5.41
C GLY A 13 9.55 10.90 -6.24
N PRO A 14 10.54 10.00 -6.40
CA PRO A 14 11.84 10.37 -6.97
C PRO A 14 11.79 10.64 -8.48
N THR A 15 10.86 10.02 -9.21
CA THR A 15 10.72 10.14 -10.65
C THR A 15 9.26 10.04 -11.05
N ARG A 16 8.93 10.54 -12.24
CA ARG A 16 7.59 10.42 -12.81
C ARG A 16 7.19 8.96 -12.99
N GLU A 17 8.12 8.14 -13.47
CA GLU A 17 7.89 6.72 -13.75
C GLU A 17 7.60 5.93 -12.47
N ALA A 18 8.29 6.25 -11.37
CA ALA A 18 8.01 5.66 -10.07
C ALA A 18 6.61 6.03 -9.58
N LEU A 19 6.25 7.32 -9.64
CA LEU A 19 4.93 7.81 -9.24
C LEU A 19 3.80 7.22 -10.10
N GLN A 20 3.99 7.12 -11.41
CA GLN A 20 3.00 6.53 -12.32
C GLN A 20 2.69 5.06 -12.02
N ARG A 21 3.63 4.33 -11.42
CA ARG A 21 3.48 2.92 -11.04
C ARG A 21 3.16 2.73 -9.57
N ASP A 22 2.99 3.82 -8.83
CA ASP A 22 2.76 3.73 -7.40
C ASP A 22 1.40 3.06 -7.11
N PRO A 23 1.36 2.05 -6.21
CA PRO A 23 0.13 1.39 -5.82
C PRO A 23 -0.91 2.34 -5.23
N ARG A 24 -0.47 3.38 -4.51
CA ARG A 24 -1.36 4.37 -3.87
C ARG A 24 -2.13 5.19 -4.90
N LEU A 25 -1.70 5.19 -6.16
CA LEU A 25 -2.36 5.90 -7.26
C LEU A 25 -3.27 5.00 -8.11
N GLU A 26 -3.44 3.72 -7.78
CA GLU A 26 -4.27 2.80 -8.57
C GLU A 26 -5.73 3.23 -8.64
N LEU A 27 -6.36 3.49 -7.49
CA LEU A 27 -7.76 3.95 -7.45
C LEU A 27 -7.95 5.32 -8.12
N PHE A 28 -6.95 6.20 -8.00
CA PHE A 28 -6.94 7.48 -8.71
C PHE A 28 -6.96 7.30 -10.23
N ARG A 29 -6.14 6.37 -10.76
CA ARG A 29 -6.15 6.02 -12.18
C ARG A 29 -7.49 5.43 -12.60
N LYS A 30 -8.06 4.52 -11.79
CA LYS A 30 -9.36 3.88 -12.05
C LYS A 30 -10.48 4.92 -12.20
N HIS A 31 -10.59 5.87 -11.27
CA HIS A 31 -11.61 6.93 -11.30
C HIS A 31 -11.19 8.19 -12.06
N ARG A 32 -10.05 8.15 -12.77
CA ARG A 32 -9.52 9.27 -13.58
C ARG A 32 -9.36 10.56 -12.77
N LEU A 33 -8.96 10.42 -11.51
CA LEU A 33 -8.60 11.53 -10.63
C LEU A 33 -7.19 12.01 -10.96
N GLU A 34 -7.05 13.33 -11.10
CA GLU A 34 -5.75 13.96 -11.30
C GLU A 34 -4.99 14.05 -9.97
N VAL A 35 -3.68 13.76 -10.02
CA VAL A 35 -2.77 13.82 -8.87
C VAL A 35 -1.55 14.64 -9.26
N LEU A 36 -1.20 15.61 -8.41
CA LEU A 36 0.01 16.40 -8.56
C LEU A 36 1.24 15.59 -8.14
N TYR A 37 2.21 15.48 -9.04
CA TYR A 37 3.47 14.80 -8.76
C TYR A 37 4.49 15.79 -8.23
N LEU A 38 4.99 15.49 -7.04
CA LEU A 38 6.02 16.27 -6.37
C LEU A 38 7.32 15.49 -6.44
N TYR A 39 8.39 16.14 -6.89
CA TYR A 39 9.70 15.49 -7.03
C TYR A 39 10.63 15.84 -5.88
N GLU A 40 10.36 16.95 -5.19
CA GLU A 40 11.15 17.41 -4.07
C GLU A 40 10.39 17.28 -2.76
N ALA A 41 11.14 16.91 -1.72
CA ALA A 41 10.61 16.80 -0.37
C ALA A 41 10.05 18.16 0.12
N ALA A 42 10.66 19.27 -0.30
CA ALA A 42 10.20 20.62 0.04
C ALA A 42 8.81 20.94 -0.51
N ASP A 43 8.45 20.41 -1.69
CA ASP A 43 7.14 20.63 -2.31
C ASP A 43 6.02 20.04 -1.45
N GLU A 44 6.24 18.83 -0.91
CA GLU A 44 5.29 18.17 -0.03
C GLU A 44 5.03 19.01 1.22
N PHE A 45 6.12 19.51 1.84
CA PHE A 45 6.02 20.35 3.02
C PHE A 45 5.21 21.63 2.76
N VAL A 46 5.44 22.28 1.62
CA VAL A 46 4.72 23.49 1.22
C VAL A 46 3.23 23.18 1.06
N LEU A 47 2.86 22.13 0.33
CA LEU A 47 1.45 21.79 0.10
C LEU A 47 0.75 21.33 1.39
N SER A 48 1.41 20.51 2.21
CA SER A 48 0.88 20.10 3.51
C SER A 48 0.66 21.28 4.45
N THR A 49 1.57 22.27 4.45
CA THR A 49 1.44 23.48 5.28
C THR A 49 0.38 24.43 4.74
N LEU A 50 0.25 24.54 3.41
CA LEU A 50 -0.75 25.37 2.77
C LEU A 50 -2.17 24.88 3.10
N ALA A 51 -2.35 23.56 3.21
CA ALA A 51 -3.57 22.82 3.57
C ALA A 51 -4.76 23.01 2.61
N LYS A 52 -4.97 24.21 2.07
CA LYS A 52 -6.04 24.55 1.13
C LYS A 52 -5.56 25.46 0.03
N TYR A 53 -6.11 25.27 -1.17
CA TYR A 53 -5.98 26.19 -2.28
C TYR A 53 -7.36 26.53 -2.82
N ASN A 54 -7.72 27.83 -2.80
CA ASN A 54 -9.02 28.32 -3.27
C ASN A 54 -10.21 27.57 -2.63
N ASP A 55 -10.17 27.44 -1.30
CA ASP A 55 -11.12 26.69 -0.45
C ASP A 55 -11.21 25.16 -0.69
N VAL A 56 -10.34 24.59 -1.54
CA VAL A 56 -10.22 23.15 -1.78
C VAL A 56 -9.08 22.57 -0.95
N ASP A 57 -9.32 21.47 -0.24
CA ASP A 57 -8.30 20.79 0.57
C ASP A 57 -7.17 20.21 -0.30
N LEU A 58 -5.93 20.32 0.17
CA LEU A 58 -4.75 19.67 -0.40
C LEU A 58 -4.46 18.41 0.40
N VAL A 59 -4.59 17.24 -0.23
CA VAL A 59 -4.50 15.95 0.45
C VAL A 59 -3.42 15.08 -0.19
N SER A 60 -2.54 14.50 0.64
CA SER A 60 -1.59 13.51 0.16
C SER A 60 -2.32 12.22 -0.24
N ALA A 61 -1.96 11.63 -1.37
CA ALA A 61 -2.51 10.35 -1.81
C ALA A 61 -2.25 9.20 -0.80
N ASP A 62 -1.23 9.35 0.06
CA ASP A 62 -0.95 8.42 1.18
C ASP A 62 -2.11 8.40 2.19
N GLN A 63 -2.68 9.57 2.44
CA GLN A 63 -3.70 9.81 3.46
C GLN A 63 -5.12 9.82 2.89
N ALA A 64 -5.26 9.79 1.57
CA ALA A 64 -6.56 9.74 0.92
C ALA A 64 -7.28 8.42 1.27
N LYS A 65 -8.54 8.53 1.71
CA LYS A 65 -9.39 7.37 1.96
C LYS A 65 -10.02 6.92 0.65
N ALA A 66 -10.16 5.61 0.46
CA ALA A 66 -10.78 5.06 -0.75
C ALA A 66 -12.18 5.63 -1.02
N GLU A 67 -12.96 5.86 0.04
CA GLU A 67 -14.29 6.47 -0.01
C GLU A 67 -14.27 7.89 -0.62
N ASP A 68 -13.21 8.67 -0.39
CA ASP A 68 -13.08 10.02 -0.94
C ASP A 68 -12.70 10.01 -2.43
N LEU A 69 -12.27 8.86 -2.96
CA LEU A 69 -11.80 8.68 -4.33
C LEU A 69 -12.88 8.12 -5.27
N LYS A 70 -13.97 7.55 -4.71
CA LYS A 70 -15.15 7.14 -5.47
C LYS A 70 -16.00 8.37 -5.80
N LEU A 71 -15.91 8.85 -7.04
CA LEU A 71 -16.68 10.00 -7.52
C LEU A 71 -18.04 9.59 -8.10
N GLY A 72 -19.14 10.06 -7.50
CA GLY A 72 -20.49 9.89 -8.03
C GLY A 72 -21.20 8.62 -7.53
N ALA A 73 -22.23 8.18 -8.25
CA ALA A 73 -22.92 6.93 -7.95
C ALA A 73 -22.02 5.75 -8.33
N GLU A 74 -21.89 4.77 -7.44
CA GLU A 74 -21.09 3.55 -7.67
C GLU A 74 -21.55 2.87 -8.96
N SER A 75 -20.59 2.60 -9.85
CA SER A 75 -20.88 1.83 -11.06
C SER A 75 -21.28 0.39 -10.68
N GLU A 76 -21.94 -0.33 -11.58
CA GLU A 76 -22.25 -1.75 -11.37
C GLU A 76 -20.96 -2.57 -11.11
N GLU A 77 -19.84 -2.16 -11.71
CA GLU A 77 -18.52 -2.73 -11.44
C GLU A 77 -18.05 -2.42 -10.01
N ASP A 78 -18.20 -1.19 -9.51
CA ASP A 78 -17.81 -0.86 -8.14
C ASP A 78 -18.64 -1.62 -7.11
N GLN A 79 -19.94 -1.81 -7.36
CA GLN A 79 -20.83 -2.60 -6.49
C GLN A 79 -20.46 -4.08 -6.48
N GLN A 80 -20.15 -4.68 -7.64
CA GLN A 80 -19.63 -6.05 -7.69
C GLN A 80 -18.30 -6.20 -6.97
N GLU A 81 -17.43 -5.20 -7.04
CA GLU A 81 -16.14 -5.21 -6.36
C GLU A 81 -16.27 -5.11 -4.84
N ASP A 82 -17.21 -4.30 -4.35
CA ASP A 82 -17.52 -4.19 -2.93
C ASP A 82 -18.18 -5.49 -2.42
N GLU A 83 -19.05 -6.13 -3.23
CA GLU A 83 -19.58 -7.46 -2.94
C GLU A 83 -18.47 -8.53 -2.89
N GLU A 84 -17.53 -8.53 -3.85
CA GLU A 84 -16.37 -9.43 -3.84
C GLU A 84 -15.47 -9.18 -2.63
N GLN A 85 -15.26 -7.92 -2.22
CA GLN A 85 -14.53 -7.59 -0.98
C GLN A 85 -15.26 -8.14 0.25
N SER A 86 -16.58 -8.01 0.30
CA SER A 86 -17.40 -8.54 1.40
C SER A 86 -17.33 -10.08 1.47
N ALA A 87 -17.35 -10.76 0.33
CA ALA A 87 -17.24 -12.22 0.25
C ALA A 87 -15.81 -12.72 0.52
N ALA A 88 -14.79 -11.95 0.09
CA ALA A 88 -13.40 -12.25 0.37
C ALA A 88 -13.01 -12.01 1.83
N SER A 89 -13.81 -11.26 2.59
CA SER A 89 -13.52 -10.78 3.95
C SER A 89 -13.11 -11.89 4.92
N GLU A 90 -13.79 -13.05 4.91
CA GLU A 90 -13.43 -14.16 5.80
C GLU A 90 -12.12 -14.84 5.39
N SER A 91 -11.90 -15.03 4.09
CA SER A 91 -10.70 -15.71 3.57
C SER A 91 -9.43 -14.86 3.73
N ILE A 92 -9.51 -13.55 3.46
CA ILE A 92 -8.38 -12.64 3.64
C ILE A 92 -8.05 -12.45 5.12
N GLN A 93 -9.04 -12.54 6.02
CA GLN A 93 -8.79 -12.37 7.44
C GLN A 93 -7.74 -13.35 7.96
N THR A 94 -7.74 -14.60 7.47
CA THR A 94 -6.72 -15.60 7.83
C THR A 94 -5.31 -15.17 7.40
N VAL A 95 -5.17 -14.54 6.23
CA VAL A 95 -3.89 -14.01 5.73
C VAL A 95 -3.46 -12.80 6.56
N ILE A 96 -4.39 -11.89 6.84
CA ILE A 96 -4.17 -10.71 7.69
C ILE A 96 -3.66 -11.14 9.05
N ASP A 97 -4.34 -12.08 9.71
CA ASP A 97 -3.96 -12.55 11.04
C ASP A 97 -2.59 -13.22 11.03
N ARG A 98 -2.29 -14.03 10.00
CA ARG A 98 -0.96 -14.63 9.83
C ARG A 98 0.11 -13.57 9.65
N PHE A 99 -0.14 -12.55 8.85
CA PHE A 99 0.82 -11.46 8.60
C PHE A 99 1.03 -10.61 9.87
N LYS A 100 -0.03 -10.34 10.65
CA LYS A 100 0.09 -9.67 11.96
C LYS A 100 0.98 -10.45 12.91
N GLN A 101 0.81 -11.77 12.98
CA GLN A 101 1.65 -12.64 13.83
C GLN A 101 3.12 -12.61 13.40
N LEU A 102 3.40 -12.65 12.10
CA LEU A 102 4.76 -12.69 11.56
C LEU A 102 5.49 -11.35 11.68
N LEU A 103 4.81 -10.25 11.32
CA LEU A 103 5.40 -8.92 11.30
C LEU A 103 5.47 -8.29 12.69
N GLY A 104 4.53 -8.64 13.58
CA GLY A 104 4.49 -8.17 14.96
C GLY A 104 4.66 -6.65 15.05
N GLU A 105 5.66 -6.21 15.82
CA GLU A 105 5.92 -4.79 16.05
C GLU A 105 6.54 -4.03 14.86
N ARG A 106 6.83 -4.69 13.73
CA ARG A 106 7.38 -4.04 12.53
C ARG A 106 6.35 -3.22 11.76
N VAL A 107 5.05 -3.48 12.00
CA VAL A 107 3.92 -2.76 11.41
C VAL A 107 3.04 -2.17 12.52
N ILE A 108 2.27 -1.14 12.18
CA ILE A 108 1.21 -0.63 13.07
C ILE A 108 0.03 -1.60 13.03
N ASP A 109 -0.38 -1.98 11.82
CA ASP A 109 -1.47 -2.90 11.58
C ASP A 109 -1.32 -3.58 10.22
N VAL A 110 -2.09 -4.64 9.99
CA VAL A 110 -2.31 -5.25 8.68
C VAL A 110 -3.81 -5.26 8.42
N ARG A 111 -4.25 -4.72 7.29
CA ARG A 111 -5.69 -4.64 6.96
C ARG A 111 -5.95 -4.91 5.48
N ALA A 112 -7.20 -5.21 5.14
CA ALA A 112 -7.63 -5.27 3.75
C ALA A 112 -7.59 -3.85 3.14
N SER A 113 -7.12 -3.73 1.91
CA SER A 113 -7.09 -2.47 1.18
C SER A 113 -8.40 -2.23 0.42
N GLY A 114 -8.93 -1.02 0.55
CA GLY A 114 -9.99 -0.50 -0.33
C GLY A 114 -9.45 0.30 -1.52
N ARG A 115 -8.13 0.54 -1.61
CA ARG A 115 -7.51 1.43 -2.62
C ARG A 115 -6.66 0.71 -3.67
N LEU A 116 -6.29 -0.54 -3.41
CA LEU A 116 -5.49 -1.35 -4.33
C LEU A 116 -6.40 -2.03 -5.38
N VAL A 117 -5.94 -1.99 -6.63
CA VAL A 117 -6.58 -2.59 -7.80
C VAL A 117 -5.69 -3.73 -8.32
N ASP A 118 -4.47 -3.40 -8.73
CA ASP A 118 -3.53 -4.31 -9.41
C ASP A 118 -2.41 -4.80 -8.48
N SER A 119 -2.03 -4.02 -7.47
CA SER A 119 -0.94 -4.41 -6.58
C SER A 119 -1.42 -5.34 -5.45
N PRO A 120 -0.60 -6.31 -5.01
CA PRO A 120 -0.96 -7.23 -3.92
C PRO A 120 -0.96 -6.56 -2.54
N ALA A 121 -0.10 -5.56 -2.34
CA ALA A 121 0.07 -4.88 -1.06
C ALA A 121 0.69 -3.49 -1.23
N CYS A 122 0.49 -2.62 -0.24
CA CYS A 122 1.22 -1.35 -0.10
C CYS A 122 1.38 -0.97 1.37
N LEU A 123 2.37 -0.11 1.66
CA LEU A 123 2.49 0.53 2.96
C LEU A 123 1.83 1.90 2.93
N VAL A 124 1.06 2.21 3.97
CA VAL A 124 0.44 3.52 4.15
C VAL A 124 0.76 4.05 5.54
N GLY A 125 0.73 5.38 5.69
CA GLY A 125 0.82 6.00 7.01
C GLY A 125 -0.36 5.59 7.90
N ASP A 126 -0.18 5.70 9.22
CA ASP A 126 -1.30 5.66 10.14
C ASP A 126 -2.25 6.83 9.84
N ASP A 127 -3.54 6.69 10.15
CA ASP A 127 -4.55 7.75 9.95
C ASP A 127 -4.26 9.00 10.82
N SER A 128 -3.22 8.95 11.65
CA SER A 128 -2.56 10.11 12.24
C SER A 128 -1.99 11.03 11.14
N GLN A 129 -2.25 12.33 11.24
CA GLN A 129 -1.99 13.39 10.24
C GLN A 129 -0.51 13.58 9.81
N MET A 130 0.41 12.67 10.14
CA MET A 130 1.82 12.73 9.78
C MET A 130 2.01 12.26 8.33
N SER A 131 2.44 13.15 7.43
CA SER A 131 2.77 12.75 6.05
C SER A 131 4.09 11.98 6.00
N GLY A 132 4.30 11.20 4.92
CA GLY A 132 5.55 10.47 4.71
C GLY A 132 6.79 11.37 4.68
N HIS A 133 6.65 12.62 4.22
CA HIS A 133 7.70 13.64 4.35
C HIS A 133 7.96 14.06 5.79
N MET A 134 6.92 14.38 6.57
CA MET A 134 7.10 14.85 7.94
C MET A 134 7.79 13.78 8.80
N GLU A 135 7.50 12.51 8.53
CA GLU A 135 8.22 11.37 9.10
C GLU A 135 9.70 11.31 8.66
N ARG A 136 9.98 11.49 7.37
CA ARG A 136 11.37 11.56 6.85
C ARG A 136 12.16 12.72 7.46
N MET A 137 11.51 13.87 7.66
CA MET A 137 12.10 15.04 8.29
C MET A 137 12.35 14.80 9.78
N MET A 138 11.38 14.23 10.51
CA MET A 138 11.56 13.86 11.92
C MET A 138 12.74 12.90 12.09
N ARG A 139 12.95 11.95 11.18
CA ARG A 139 14.11 11.05 11.20
C ARG A 139 15.45 11.77 11.05
N MET A 140 15.52 12.70 10.10
CA MET A 140 16.71 13.53 9.91
C MET A 140 17.01 14.39 11.15
N MET A 141 15.98 14.82 11.88
CA MET A 141 16.10 15.64 13.09
C MET A 141 16.36 14.83 14.37
N ASN A 142 15.71 13.67 14.54
CA ASN A 142 15.73 12.90 15.80
C ASN A 142 16.83 11.86 15.93
N ARG A 143 17.65 11.58 14.90
CA ARG A 143 18.65 10.47 14.92
C ARG A 143 18.08 9.13 15.43
N SER A 144 16.76 8.94 15.36
CA SER A 144 16.14 7.67 15.73
C SER A 144 16.38 6.70 14.59
N GLU A 145 17.08 5.59 14.86
CA GLU A 145 17.35 4.55 13.86
C GLU A 145 16.11 3.70 13.55
N ASP A 146 15.02 3.87 14.31
CA ASP A 146 13.80 3.09 14.16
C ASP A 146 13.07 3.38 12.85
N LEU A 147 12.72 2.31 12.13
CA LEU A 147 11.91 2.34 10.90
C LEU A 147 10.52 2.94 11.13
N PRO A 148 9.92 3.61 10.12
CA PRO A 148 8.52 4.00 10.15
C PRO A 148 7.70 2.75 10.43
N LYS A 149 6.91 2.74 11.51
CA LYS A 149 5.86 1.74 11.59
C LYS A 149 4.74 2.23 10.68
N ARG A 150 4.29 1.38 9.78
CA ARG A 150 3.23 1.68 8.80
C ARG A 150 2.17 0.61 8.85
N VAL A 151 1.01 0.91 8.28
CA VAL A 151 -0.04 -0.08 8.07
C VAL A 151 0.23 -0.78 6.75
N LEU A 152 0.28 -2.11 6.77
CA LEU A 152 0.37 -2.93 5.55
C LEU A 152 -1.06 -3.19 5.07
N GLU A 153 -1.43 -2.61 3.94
CA GLU A 153 -2.70 -2.93 3.30
C GLU A 153 -2.51 -4.07 2.29
N LEU A 154 -3.40 -5.07 2.33
CA LEU A 154 -3.41 -6.23 1.43
C LEU A 154 -4.59 -6.15 0.48
N ASN A 155 -4.38 -6.42 -0.81
CA ASN A 155 -5.44 -6.42 -1.80
C ASN A 155 -6.20 -7.75 -1.82
N PRO A 156 -7.47 -7.81 -1.35
CA PRO A 156 -8.26 -9.05 -1.33
C PRO A 156 -8.56 -9.62 -2.72
N ARG A 157 -8.48 -8.78 -3.76
CA ARG A 157 -8.80 -9.16 -5.13
C ARG A 157 -7.61 -9.76 -5.87
N HIS A 158 -6.39 -9.45 -5.42
CA HIS A 158 -5.17 -9.88 -6.08
C HIS A 158 -5.01 -11.41 -6.01
N ALA A 159 -4.68 -12.03 -7.14
CA ALA A 159 -4.58 -13.48 -7.27
C ALA A 159 -3.63 -14.10 -6.23
N LEU A 160 -2.46 -13.49 -5.99
CA LEU A 160 -1.53 -13.94 -4.96
C LEU A 160 -2.19 -14.02 -3.57
N ILE A 161 -2.97 -13.02 -3.16
CA ILE A 161 -3.58 -12.99 -1.83
C ILE A 161 -4.65 -14.08 -1.70
N LYS A 162 -5.43 -14.32 -2.76
CA LYS A 162 -6.40 -15.42 -2.83
C LYS A 162 -5.72 -16.79 -2.71
N GLU A 163 -4.59 -17.00 -3.41
CA GLU A 163 -3.81 -18.24 -3.31
C GLU A 163 -3.22 -18.43 -1.91
N LEU A 164 -2.71 -17.36 -1.28
CA LEU A 164 -2.21 -17.43 0.10
C LEU A 164 -3.31 -17.83 1.09
N ALA A 165 -4.53 -17.29 0.92
CA ALA A 165 -5.69 -17.69 1.72
C ALA A 165 -6.02 -19.19 1.53
N GLY A 166 -5.99 -19.68 0.29
CA GLY A 166 -6.19 -21.10 -0.01
C GLY A 166 -5.13 -22.01 0.63
N LEU A 167 -3.86 -21.59 0.62
CA LEU A 167 -2.78 -22.32 1.29
C LEU A 167 -2.97 -22.39 2.81
N LEU A 168 -3.42 -21.30 3.44
CA LEU A 168 -3.71 -21.27 4.88
C LEU A 168 -4.93 -22.10 5.25
N ALA A 169 -5.95 -22.15 4.38
CA ALA A 169 -7.11 -23.02 4.57
C ALA A 169 -6.72 -24.51 4.59
N ALA A 170 -5.75 -24.90 3.75
CA ALA A 170 -5.23 -26.27 3.71
C ALA A 170 -4.21 -26.57 4.84
N ASN A 171 -3.36 -25.59 5.18
CA ASN A 171 -2.34 -25.69 6.23
C ASN A 171 -2.15 -24.32 6.91
N PRO A 172 -2.65 -24.11 8.13
CA PRO A 172 -2.54 -22.84 8.84
C PRO A 172 -1.11 -22.35 9.11
N GLN A 173 -0.10 -23.22 9.00
CA GLN A 173 1.32 -22.88 9.15
C GLN A 173 2.09 -23.13 7.86
N HIS A 174 1.46 -22.91 6.70
CA HIS A 174 2.10 -23.14 5.42
C HIS A 174 3.35 -22.25 5.24
N PRO A 175 4.57 -22.81 5.12
CA PRO A 175 5.83 -22.03 5.20
C PRO A 175 6.02 -21.04 4.04
N PHE A 176 5.39 -21.29 2.89
CA PHE A 176 5.41 -20.34 1.78
C PHE A 176 4.67 -19.04 2.12
N VAL A 177 3.66 -19.07 2.99
CA VAL A 177 2.92 -17.86 3.38
C VAL A 177 3.82 -16.93 4.18
N ASP A 178 4.68 -17.49 5.03
CA ASP A 178 5.67 -16.72 5.78
C ASP A 178 6.69 -16.07 4.84
N THR A 179 7.14 -16.82 3.82
CA THR A 179 8.04 -16.30 2.78
C THR A 179 7.38 -15.17 1.97
N ALA A 180 6.10 -15.34 1.61
CA ALA A 180 5.33 -14.34 0.88
C ALA A 180 5.07 -13.08 1.71
N CYS A 181 4.80 -13.23 3.02
CA CYS A 181 4.63 -12.13 3.95
C CYS A 181 5.87 -11.23 3.96
N GLU A 182 7.04 -11.81 4.20
CA GLU A 182 8.29 -11.05 4.22
C GLU A 182 8.61 -10.43 2.86
N HIS A 183 8.35 -11.14 1.75
CA HIS A 183 8.59 -10.62 0.40
C HIS A 183 7.70 -9.42 0.08
N LEU A 184 6.39 -9.50 0.38
CA LEU A 184 5.45 -8.40 0.17
C LEU A 184 5.81 -7.20 1.05
N PHE A 185 6.11 -7.43 2.32
CA PHE A 185 6.49 -6.38 3.25
C PHE A 185 7.78 -5.65 2.83
N GLU A 186 8.87 -6.39 2.61
CA GLU A 186 10.15 -5.81 2.18
C GLU A 186 10.07 -5.20 0.77
N GLY A 187 9.25 -5.76 -0.12
CA GLY A 187 8.96 -5.19 -1.43
C GLY A 187 8.30 -3.81 -1.30
N CYS A 188 7.31 -3.66 -0.41
CA CYS A 188 6.73 -2.35 -0.13
C CYS A 188 7.75 -1.40 0.51
N MET A 189 8.58 -1.87 1.44
CA MET A 189 9.66 -1.06 2.01
C MET A 189 10.68 -0.60 0.97
N LEU A 190 10.99 -1.43 -0.03
CA LEU A 190 11.86 -1.07 -1.14
C LEU A 190 11.27 0.07 -1.96
N LEU A 191 9.99 -0.03 -2.31
CA LEU A 191 9.28 0.99 -3.09
C LEU A 191 9.20 2.32 -2.32
N ASP A 192 9.01 2.27 -1.01
CA ASP A 192 8.99 3.45 -0.14
C ASP A 192 10.41 3.97 0.20
N GLY A 193 11.47 3.26 -0.19
CA GLY A 193 12.86 3.65 0.07
C GLY A 193 13.31 3.48 1.52
N TYR A 194 12.67 2.57 2.28
CA TYR A 194 12.99 2.25 3.66
C TYR A 194 13.68 0.89 3.85
N LEU A 195 13.88 0.11 2.78
CA LEU A 195 14.50 -1.22 2.89
C LEU A 195 15.91 -1.13 3.48
N THR A 196 16.15 -1.87 4.56
CA THR A 196 17.43 -1.85 5.29
C THR A 196 18.40 -2.93 4.82
N ASP A 197 17.90 -4.07 4.35
CA ASP A 197 18.72 -5.21 3.93
C ASP A 197 18.27 -5.73 2.55
N PRO A 198 18.76 -5.14 1.45
CA PRO A 198 18.43 -5.60 0.10
C PRO A 198 18.96 -7.00 -0.21
N HIS A 199 19.97 -7.49 0.52
CA HIS A 199 20.53 -8.82 0.28
C HIS A 199 19.55 -9.92 0.68
N LYS A 200 18.85 -9.77 1.81
CA LYS A 200 17.80 -10.72 2.24
C LYS A 200 16.66 -10.82 1.24
N LEU A 201 16.22 -9.69 0.69
CA LEU A 201 15.16 -9.68 -0.32
C LEU A 201 15.60 -10.45 -1.57
N VAL A 202 16.82 -10.18 -2.07
CA VAL A 202 17.39 -10.86 -3.24
C VAL A 202 17.61 -12.36 -2.98
N GLU A 203 18.13 -12.73 -1.80
CA GLU A 203 18.30 -14.13 -1.40
C GLU A 203 16.96 -14.88 -1.41
N ARG A 204 15.91 -14.27 -0.83
CA ARG A 204 14.56 -14.84 -0.82
C ARG A 204 13.98 -14.98 -2.23
N MET A 205 14.17 -13.96 -3.08
CA MET A 205 13.75 -14.03 -4.49
C MET A 205 14.43 -15.19 -5.22
N ASN A 206 15.74 -15.34 -5.06
CA ASN A 206 16.49 -16.43 -5.68
C ASN A 206 16.05 -17.81 -5.15
N ALA A 207 15.75 -17.92 -3.86
CA ALA A 207 15.22 -19.15 -3.26
C ALA A 207 13.85 -19.53 -3.86
N VAL A 208 12.94 -18.55 -3.99
CA VAL A 208 11.62 -18.76 -4.61
C VAL A 208 11.76 -19.19 -6.07
N LEU A 209 12.61 -18.51 -6.86
CA LEU A 209 12.87 -18.86 -8.25
C LEU A 209 13.48 -20.26 -8.39
N THR A 210 14.42 -20.62 -7.50
CA THR A 210 15.04 -21.94 -7.49
C THR A 210 14.03 -23.03 -7.20
N GLU A 211 13.09 -22.79 -6.27
CA GLU A 211 12.04 -23.76 -5.95
C GLU A 211 11.02 -23.89 -7.08
N ALA A 212 10.62 -22.77 -7.70
CA ALA A 212 9.75 -22.78 -8.87
C ALA A 212 10.37 -23.56 -10.04
N ALA A 213 11.68 -23.38 -10.29
CA ALA A 213 12.40 -24.07 -11.35
C ALA A 213 12.51 -25.60 -11.16
N LYS A 214 12.34 -26.13 -9.93
CA LYS A 214 12.34 -27.57 -9.66
C LYS A 214 11.01 -28.24 -9.97
N ARG A 215 9.91 -27.49 -10.08
CA ARG A 215 8.59 -28.06 -10.36
C ARG A 215 8.53 -28.43 -11.85
N PRO A 216 8.41 -29.71 -12.21
CA PRO A 216 8.19 -30.07 -13.61
C PRO A 216 6.83 -29.51 -14.06
N ASN A 217 6.79 -28.93 -15.26
CA ASN A 217 5.56 -28.48 -15.91
C ASN A 217 4.52 -29.61 -16.00
#